data_AF-A0A2I1CQS0-F1
#
_entry.id   AF-A0A2I1CQS0-F1
#
_cell.length_a   1.000
_cell.length_b   1.000
_cell.length_c   1.000
_cell.angle_alpha   90.00
_cell.angle_beta   90.00
_cell.angle_gamma   90.00
#
_symmetry.space_group_name_H-M   'P 1'
#
loop_
_entity.id
_entity.type
_entity.pdbx_description
1 polymer ?
#
loop_
_entity_poly.entity_id
_entity_poly.type
_entity_poly.pdbx_seq_one_letter_code
_entity_poly.pdbx_strand_id
1 'polypeptide(L)'
;MASAYGQERVFAVTGYLSHALYHLLDSAPWIALQAPRRRGPASRLLALSALMTETRYTLRLLGLVPLWTWGSGELKSPHPDRAIHILTLLQVVSNVLYQALENAGFLAAKGIISKKFLDRWGGIDKWYLWSTRAWFGHIFLQFFVLWRLRVLRAARRAAAAAAGAAGGEKKADDAESEAAETRAWTKSLVNNVCWTPLCLHWCAEEGLGFPASLTGVVSFMAGAWGVFDMWKATA
;
A
#
# COMPACT_ATOMS: atom_id res chain seq x y z
N MET A 1 -3.35 2.09 18.52
CA MET A 1 -4.07 2.55 17.30
C MET A 1 -4.06 1.47 16.21
N ALA A 2 -4.63 0.29 16.48
CA ALA A 2 -4.52 -0.88 15.58
C ALA A 2 -5.82 -1.27 14.85
N SER A 3 -6.99 -0.74 15.23
CA SER A 3 -8.28 -1.24 14.73
C SER A 3 -8.64 -0.79 13.32
N ALA A 4 -8.51 0.50 12.99
CA ALA A 4 -8.91 1.02 11.67
C ALA A 4 -7.97 0.55 10.53
N TYR A 5 -6.67 0.44 10.80
CA TYR A 5 -5.68 -0.02 9.82
C TYR A 5 -5.81 -1.52 9.52
N GLY A 6 -6.08 -2.34 10.55
CA GLY A 6 -6.35 -3.76 10.36
C GLY A 6 -7.64 -4.02 9.58
N GLN A 7 -8.69 -3.26 9.88
CA GLN A 7 -9.98 -3.34 9.17
C GLN A 7 -9.83 -2.98 7.68
N GLU A 8 -9.15 -1.88 7.34
CA GLU A 8 -8.92 -1.49 5.95
C GLU A 8 -8.20 -2.60 5.17
N ARG A 9 -7.18 -3.21 5.76
CA ARG A 9 -6.42 -4.30 5.12
C ARG A 9 -7.28 -5.53 4.85
N VAL A 10 -8.17 -5.91 5.77
CA VAL A 10 -9.10 -7.03 5.57
C VAL A 10 -10.08 -6.73 4.44
N PHE A 11 -10.63 -5.51 4.41
CA PHE A 11 -11.51 -5.09 3.31
C PHE A 11 -10.77 -5.03 1.97
N ALA A 12 -9.51 -4.57 1.96
CA ALA A 12 -8.68 -4.55 0.77
C ALA A 12 -8.45 -5.95 0.20
N VAL A 13 -7.98 -6.88 1.02
CA VAL A 13 -7.72 -8.26 0.61
C VAL A 13 -9.00 -8.95 0.13
N THR A 14 -10.11 -8.77 0.85
CA THR A 14 -11.42 -9.33 0.46
C THR A 14 -11.89 -8.78 -0.89
N GLY A 15 -11.76 -7.47 -1.10
CA GLY A 15 -12.13 -6.82 -2.36
C GLY A 15 -11.26 -7.30 -3.53
N TYR A 16 -9.95 -7.30 -3.36
CA TYR A 16 -9.01 -7.73 -4.39
C TYR A 16 -9.16 -9.21 -4.76
N LEU A 17 -9.38 -10.07 -3.76
CA LEU A 17 -9.64 -11.48 -3.99
C LEU A 17 -10.96 -11.70 -4.75
N SER A 18 -12.02 -10.98 -4.36
CA SER A 18 -13.31 -11.06 -5.05
C SER A 18 -13.21 -10.64 -6.51
N HIS A 19 -12.45 -9.57 -6.79
CA HIS A 19 -12.19 -9.09 -8.14
C HIS A 19 -11.36 -10.10 -8.95
N ALA A 20 -10.28 -10.63 -8.38
CA ALA A 20 -9.43 -11.63 -9.03
C ALA A 20 -10.22 -12.92 -9.36
N LEU A 21 -11.02 -13.40 -8.40
CA LEU A 21 -11.88 -14.57 -8.59
C LEU A 21 -12.91 -14.33 -9.69
N TYR A 22 -13.51 -13.13 -9.78
CA TYR A 22 -14.43 -12.82 -10.86
C TYR A 22 -13.76 -12.99 -12.24
N HIS A 23 -12.60 -12.36 -12.47
CA HIS A 23 -11.91 -12.44 -13.76
C HIS A 23 -11.35 -13.83 -14.06
N LEU A 24 -10.99 -14.60 -13.03
CA LEU A 24 -10.60 -16.01 -13.20
C LEU A 24 -11.81 -16.85 -13.64
N LEU A 25 -12.96 -16.66 -13.00
CA LEU A 25 -14.20 -17.37 -13.31
C LEU A 25 -14.83 -16.95 -14.63
N ASP A 26 -14.59 -15.72 -15.09
CA ASP A 26 -15.04 -15.16 -16.37
C ASP A 26 -14.02 -15.37 -17.51
N SER A 27 -12.89 -16.05 -17.23
CA SER A 27 -11.87 -16.32 -18.23
C SER A 27 -12.31 -17.42 -19.21
N ALA A 28 -11.99 -17.23 -20.50
CA ALA A 28 -12.31 -18.19 -21.57
C ALA A 28 -11.94 -19.66 -21.28
N PRO A 29 -10.76 -20.01 -20.75
CA PRO A 29 -10.43 -21.40 -20.44
C PRO A 29 -11.29 -22.00 -19.32
N TRP A 30 -11.72 -21.18 -18.35
CA TRP A 30 -12.58 -21.63 -17.26
C TRP A 30 -14.04 -21.76 -17.69
N ILE A 31 -14.49 -20.88 -18.58
CA ILE A 31 -15.80 -20.96 -19.23
C ILE A 31 -15.87 -22.20 -20.12
N ALA A 32 -14.80 -22.53 -20.85
CA ALA A 32 -14.71 -23.73 -21.68
C ALA A 32 -14.79 -25.04 -20.88
N LEU A 33 -14.37 -25.02 -19.61
CA LEU A 33 -14.47 -26.15 -18.68
C LEU A 33 -15.84 -26.26 -17.98
N GLN A 34 -16.73 -25.27 -18.14
CA GLN A 34 -18.07 -25.30 -17.55
C GLN A 34 -19.14 -25.58 -18.61
N ALA A 35 -20.06 -26.51 -18.32
CA ALA A 35 -21.32 -26.65 -19.04
C ALA A 35 -22.08 -25.29 -19.07
N PRO A 36 -22.91 -25.02 -20.11
CA PRO A 36 -23.37 -23.67 -20.42
C PRO A 36 -24.13 -23.03 -19.26
N ARG A 37 -23.46 -22.15 -18.51
CA ARG A 37 -24.07 -21.39 -17.42
C ARG A 37 -24.62 -20.08 -17.97
N ARG A 38 -25.90 -19.83 -17.70
CA ARG A 38 -26.57 -18.54 -17.98
C ARG A 38 -25.81 -17.42 -17.26
N ARG A 39 -25.37 -16.40 -18.01
CA ARG A 39 -24.83 -15.14 -17.48
C ARG A 39 -25.93 -14.46 -16.64
N GLY A 40 -25.80 -14.50 -15.32
CA GLY A 40 -26.70 -13.83 -14.38
C GLY A 40 -26.40 -12.32 -14.28
N PRO A 41 -27.28 -11.54 -13.62
CA PRO A 41 -27.06 -10.11 -13.38
C PRO A 41 -25.76 -9.91 -12.58
N ALA A 42 -25.05 -8.79 -12.82
CA ALA A 42 -23.75 -8.38 -12.23
C ALA A 42 -23.22 -9.33 -11.14
N SER A 43 -22.11 -10.03 -11.43
CA SER A 43 -21.62 -11.13 -10.59
C SER A 43 -21.54 -10.70 -9.11
N ARG A 44 -22.07 -11.53 -8.20
CA ARG A 44 -22.09 -11.23 -6.75
C ARG A 44 -20.71 -10.87 -6.19
N LEU A 45 -19.64 -11.40 -6.81
CA LEU A 45 -18.24 -11.11 -6.51
C LEU A 45 -17.85 -9.67 -6.88
N LEU A 46 -18.30 -9.17 -8.03
CA LEU A 46 -18.07 -7.78 -8.43
C LEU A 46 -18.83 -6.81 -7.50
N ALA A 47 -20.06 -7.15 -7.13
CA ALA A 47 -20.83 -6.38 -6.14
C ALA A 47 -20.13 -6.35 -4.77
N LEU A 48 -19.60 -7.47 -4.31
CA LEU A 48 -18.79 -7.53 -3.08
C LEU A 48 -17.53 -6.68 -3.20
N SER A 49 -16.79 -6.79 -4.32
CA SER A 49 -15.60 -5.97 -4.58
C SER A 49 -15.91 -4.48 -4.55
N ALA A 50 -17.03 -4.06 -5.15
CA ALA A 50 -17.48 -2.68 -5.12
C ALA A 50 -17.82 -2.21 -3.69
N LEU A 51 -18.55 -3.01 -2.92
CA LEU A 51 -18.88 -2.71 -1.53
C LEU A 51 -17.64 -2.57 -0.64
N MET A 52 -16.66 -3.47 -0.80
CA MET A 52 -15.40 -3.40 -0.06
C MET A 52 -14.61 -2.14 -0.43
N THR A 53 -14.60 -1.78 -1.72
CA THR A 53 -13.95 -0.56 -2.20
C THR A 53 -14.59 0.69 -1.60
N GLU A 54 -15.92 0.78 -1.63
CA GLU A 54 -16.66 1.91 -1.06
C GLU A 54 -16.47 2.05 0.46
N THR A 55 -16.45 0.92 1.17
CA THR A 55 -16.18 0.88 2.61
C THR A 55 -14.78 1.41 2.91
N ARG A 56 -13.77 1.04 2.10
CA ARG A 56 -12.39 1.54 2.26
C ARG A 56 -12.29 3.03 2.03
N TYR A 57 -12.92 3.56 0.98
CA TYR A 57 -12.97 5.02 0.77
C TYR A 57 -13.61 5.75 1.96
N THR A 58 -14.67 5.18 2.52
CA THR A 58 -15.34 5.74 3.72
C THR A 58 -14.41 5.75 4.93
N LEU A 59 -13.70 4.65 5.20
CA LEU A 59 -12.73 4.59 6.30
C LEU A 59 -11.56 5.57 6.11
N ARG A 60 -11.10 5.74 4.86
CA ARG A 60 -9.99 6.63 4.52
C ARG A 60 -10.31 8.12 4.62
N LEU A 61 -11.58 8.51 4.77
CA LEU A 61 -11.92 9.87 5.18
C LEU A 61 -11.22 10.28 6.48
N LEU A 62 -10.96 9.31 7.36
CA LEU A 62 -10.21 9.52 8.61
C LEU A 62 -8.69 9.37 8.45
N GLY A 63 -8.19 9.10 7.25
CA GLY A 63 -6.79 8.78 6.94
C GLY A 63 -5.81 9.92 7.21
N LEU A 64 -6.27 11.18 7.27
CA LEU A 64 -5.42 12.31 7.65
C LEU A 64 -4.99 12.25 9.13
N VAL A 65 -5.80 11.66 10.01
CA VAL A 65 -5.48 11.54 11.45
C VAL A 65 -4.24 10.66 11.69
N PRO A 66 -4.15 9.42 11.18
CA PRO A 66 -2.94 8.62 11.35
C PRO A 66 -1.72 9.25 10.66
N LEU A 67 -1.90 9.94 9.52
CA LEU A 67 -0.79 10.66 8.88
C LEU A 67 -0.28 11.83 9.73
N TRP A 68 -1.17 12.57 10.39
CA TRP A 68 -0.79 13.57 11.38
C TRP A 68 -0.02 12.95 12.54
N THR A 69 -0.48 11.81 13.08
CA THR A 69 0.25 11.13 14.16
C THR A 69 1.63 10.64 13.73
N TRP A 70 1.77 10.15 12.50
CA TRP A 70 3.05 9.72 11.95
C TRP A 70 4.00 10.91 11.76
N GLY A 71 3.55 11.97 11.10
CA GLY A 71 4.36 13.17 10.88
C GLY A 71 4.77 13.86 12.18
N SER A 72 3.84 14.00 13.13
CA SER A 72 4.15 14.57 14.44
C SER A 72 5.07 13.68 15.28
N GLY A 73 4.98 12.35 15.15
CA GLY A 73 5.92 11.41 15.73
C GLY A 73 7.34 11.60 15.20
N GLU A 74 7.49 11.66 13.88
CA GLU A 74 8.80 11.87 13.22
C GLU A 74 9.42 13.23 13.58
N LEU A 75 8.61 14.29 13.73
CA LEU A 75 9.11 15.61 14.13
C LEU A 75 9.56 15.66 15.59
N LYS A 76 8.89 14.93 16.48
CA LYS A 76 9.23 14.88 17.91
C LYS A 76 10.42 13.97 18.19
N SER A 77 10.50 12.85 17.47
CA SER A 77 11.52 11.83 17.64
C SER A 77 12.09 11.47 16.26
N PRO A 78 12.94 12.35 15.69
CA PRO A 78 13.45 12.17 14.34
C PRO A 78 14.37 10.96 14.24
N HIS A 79 14.36 10.32 13.07
CA HIS A 79 15.28 9.22 12.81
C HIS A 79 16.75 9.69 12.93
N PRO A 80 17.66 8.91 13.56
CA PRO A 80 19.05 9.34 13.79
C PRO A 80 19.82 9.67 12.50
N ASP A 81 19.52 8.97 11.41
CA ASP A 81 20.03 9.28 10.08
C ASP A 81 19.19 10.39 9.41
N ARG A 82 19.84 11.54 9.14
CA ARG A 82 19.21 12.72 8.54
C ARG A 82 18.58 12.46 7.17
N ALA A 83 19.16 11.58 6.35
CA ALA A 83 18.60 11.30 5.03
C ALA A 83 17.28 10.53 5.17
N ILE A 84 17.22 9.54 6.06
CA ILE A 84 15.97 8.83 6.38
C ILE A 84 14.94 9.80 6.95
N HIS A 85 15.31 10.69 7.87
CA HIS A 85 14.39 11.69 8.42
C HIS A 85 13.73 12.55 7.33
N ILE A 86 14.54 13.11 6.41
CA ILE A 86 14.03 13.94 5.30
C ILE A 86 13.12 13.12 4.39
N LEU A 87 13.52 11.89 4.04
CA LEU A 87 12.72 11.00 3.21
C LEU A 87 11.37 10.68 3.88
N THR A 88 11.36 10.41 5.19
CA THR A 88 10.13 10.18 5.95
C THR A 88 9.21 11.39 5.93
N LEU A 89 9.74 12.61 6.12
CA LEU A 89 8.92 13.83 6.03
C LEU A 89 8.33 14.03 4.63
N LEU A 90 9.11 13.79 3.58
CA LEU A 90 8.62 13.82 2.21
C LEU A 90 7.53 12.78 1.97
N GLN A 91 7.69 11.57 2.52
CA GLN A 91 6.66 10.53 2.45
C GLN A 91 5.38 10.92 3.17
N VAL A 92 5.46 11.56 4.34
CA VAL A 92 4.29 12.08 5.05
C VAL A 92 3.57 13.10 4.18
N VAL A 93 4.28 14.09 3.64
CA VAL A 93 3.70 15.11 2.74
C VAL A 93 3.02 14.47 1.53
N SER A 94 3.71 13.53 0.88
CA SER A 94 3.18 12.77 -0.27
C SER A 94 1.87 12.05 0.08
N ASN A 95 1.80 11.43 1.27
CA ASN A 95 0.59 10.75 1.72
C ASN A 95 -0.53 11.70 2.12
N VAL A 96 -0.26 12.87 2.71
CA VAL A 96 -1.36 13.81 3.01
C VAL A 96 -1.93 14.40 1.73
N LEU A 97 -1.10 14.65 0.71
CA LEU A 97 -1.58 15.05 -0.62
C LEU A 97 -2.45 13.95 -1.23
N TYR A 98 -1.98 12.70 -1.22
CA TYR A 98 -2.77 11.54 -1.64
C TYR A 98 -4.14 11.51 -0.95
N GLN A 99 -4.16 11.52 0.39
CA GLN A 99 -5.37 11.36 1.17
C GLN A 99 -6.33 12.54 1.04
N ALA A 100 -5.82 13.77 0.99
CA ALA A 100 -6.64 14.97 0.83
C ALA A 100 -7.34 15.00 -0.53
N LEU A 101 -6.61 14.67 -1.61
CA LEU A 101 -7.16 14.59 -2.95
C LEU A 101 -8.18 13.46 -3.09
N GLU A 102 -7.89 12.28 -2.53
CA GLU A 102 -8.80 11.12 -2.51
C GLU A 102 -10.10 11.46 -1.78
N ASN A 103 -10.00 12.08 -0.60
CA ASN A 103 -11.15 12.47 0.21
C ASN A 103 -12.02 13.50 -0.52
N ALA A 104 -11.40 14.51 -1.14
CA ALA A 104 -12.13 15.51 -1.90
C ALA A 104 -12.87 14.89 -3.09
N GLY A 105 -12.21 14.02 -3.85
CA GLY A 105 -12.82 13.28 -4.95
C GLY A 105 -14.00 12.42 -4.49
N PHE A 106 -13.83 11.68 -3.38
CA PHE A 106 -14.86 10.79 -2.85
C PHE A 106 -16.07 11.57 -2.32
N LEU A 107 -15.85 12.64 -1.56
CA LEU A 107 -16.91 13.50 -1.05
C LEU A 107 -17.67 14.21 -2.18
N ALA A 108 -16.98 14.61 -3.26
CA ALA A 108 -17.62 15.18 -4.44
C ALA A 108 -18.44 14.14 -5.22
N ALA A 109 -17.97 12.90 -5.31
CA ALA A 109 -18.72 11.80 -5.90
C ALA A 109 -20.02 11.51 -5.11
N LYS A 110 -20.01 11.73 -3.80
CA LYS A 110 -21.19 11.65 -2.91
C LYS A 110 -22.05 12.91 -2.87
N GLY A 111 -21.68 13.97 -3.61
CA GLY A 111 -22.43 15.22 -3.65
C GLY A 111 -22.29 16.10 -2.40
N ILE A 112 -21.38 15.77 -1.49
CA ILE A 112 -21.10 16.55 -0.28
C ILE A 112 -20.26 17.78 -0.64
N ILE A 113 -19.27 17.61 -1.52
CA ILE A 113 -18.51 18.72 -2.12
C ILE A 113 -19.10 19.03 -3.50
N SER A 114 -19.21 20.32 -3.83
CA SER A 114 -19.70 20.75 -5.13
C SER A 114 -18.78 20.28 -6.25
N LYS A 115 -19.32 19.54 -7.24
CA LYS A 115 -18.55 19.10 -8.42
C LYS A 115 -17.92 20.28 -9.18
N LYS A 116 -18.62 21.42 -9.25
CA LYS A 116 -18.12 22.66 -9.87
C LYS A 116 -16.79 23.14 -9.28
N PHE A 117 -16.54 22.87 -7.99
CA PHE A 117 -15.28 23.21 -7.35
C PHE A 117 -14.12 22.36 -7.91
N LEU A 118 -14.33 21.06 -8.11
CA LEU A 118 -13.33 20.15 -8.69
C LEU A 118 -13.18 20.39 -10.20
N ASP A 119 -14.26 20.69 -10.90
CA ASP A 119 -14.26 20.96 -12.35
C ASP A 119 -13.35 22.13 -12.73
N ARG A 120 -13.24 23.14 -11.85
CA ARG A 120 -12.29 24.25 -12.01
C ARG A 120 -10.83 23.78 -12.12
N TRP A 121 -10.52 22.64 -11.53
CA TRP A 121 -9.19 22.04 -11.49
C TRP A 121 -9.09 20.76 -12.33
N GLY A 122 -10.01 20.58 -13.28
CA GLY A 122 -10.00 19.47 -14.24
C GLY A 122 -10.85 18.26 -13.85
N GLY A 123 -11.73 18.38 -12.86
CA GLY A 123 -12.76 17.39 -12.56
C GLY A 123 -12.29 16.25 -11.64
N ILE A 124 -13.25 15.43 -11.21
CA ILE A 124 -13.05 14.34 -10.23
C ILE A 124 -11.94 13.38 -10.66
N ASP A 125 -11.90 12.99 -11.93
CA ASP A 125 -10.93 12.02 -12.44
C ASP A 125 -9.49 12.54 -12.33
N LYS A 126 -9.27 13.84 -12.57
CA LYS A 126 -7.96 14.46 -12.43
C LYS A 126 -7.50 14.55 -10.97
N TRP A 127 -8.43 14.73 -10.04
CA TRP A 127 -8.13 14.70 -8.60
C TRP A 127 -7.69 13.30 -8.16
N TYR A 128 -8.40 12.25 -8.60
CA TYR A 128 -7.98 10.87 -8.34
C TYR A 128 -6.64 10.55 -9.00
N LEU A 129 -6.40 11.01 -10.22
CA LEU A 129 -5.11 10.83 -10.90
C LEU A 129 -3.94 11.45 -10.11
N TRP A 130 -4.09 12.69 -9.64
CA TRP A 130 -3.06 13.34 -8.82
C TRP A 130 -2.92 12.70 -7.44
N SER A 131 -4.03 12.20 -6.86
CA SER A 131 -4.02 11.40 -5.64
C SER A 131 -3.14 10.16 -5.83
N THR A 132 -3.37 9.38 -6.89
CA THR A 132 -2.57 8.21 -7.23
C THR A 132 -1.10 8.56 -7.47
N ARG A 133 -0.81 9.67 -8.17
CA ARG A 133 0.58 10.14 -8.38
C ARG A 133 1.27 10.50 -7.06
N ALA A 134 0.55 11.12 -6.12
CA ALA A 134 1.07 11.41 -4.80
C ALA A 134 1.32 10.13 -3.98
N TRP A 135 0.46 9.11 -4.12
CA TRP A 135 0.71 7.80 -3.52
C TRP A 135 1.92 7.09 -4.15
N PHE A 136 2.07 7.17 -5.48
CA PHE A 136 3.26 6.67 -6.16
C PHE A 136 4.53 7.40 -5.69
N GLY A 137 4.47 8.72 -5.44
CA GLY A 137 5.56 9.47 -4.84
C GLY A 137 6.04 8.87 -3.51
N HIS A 138 5.12 8.40 -2.66
CA HIS A 138 5.47 7.69 -1.43
C HIS A 138 6.20 6.36 -1.69
N ILE A 139 5.70 5.55 -2.63
CA ILE A 139 6.34 4.27 -3.03
C ILE A 139 7.74 4.53 -3.59
N PHE A 140 7.89 5.54 -4.45
CA PHE A 140 9.17 5.94 -5.00
C PHE A 140 10.16 6.33 -3.90
N LEU A 141 9.77 7.21 -2.97
CA LEU A 141 10.59 7.59 -1.81
C LEU A 141 10.94 6.39 -0.92
N GLN A 142 10.04 5.41 -0.78
CA GLN A 142 10.27 4.22 0.02
C GLN A 142 11.45 3.38 -0.50
N PHE A 143 11.69 3.35 -1.81
CA PHE A 143 12.89 2.69 -2.35
C PHE A 143 14.19 3.36 -1.86
N PHE A 144 14.23 4.68 -1.74
CA PHE A 144 15.40 5.40 -1.21
C PHE A 144 15.58 5.14 0.28
N VAL A 145 14.49 5.09 1.06
CA VAL A 145 14.53 4.72 2.48
C VAL A 145 15.10 3.31 2.62
N LEU A 146 14.58 2.34 1.87
CA LEU A 146 15.03 0.95 1.90
C LEU A 146 16.50 0.81 1.47
N TRP A 147 16.91 1.54 0.44
CA TRP A 147 18.30 1.57 0.00
C TRP A 147 19.21 2.14 1.10
N ARG A 148 18.87 3.28 1.69
CA ARG A 148 19.66 3.90 2.77
C ARG A 148 19.76 2.98 3.99
N LEU A 149 18.66 2.35 4.39
CA LEU A 149 18.65 1.36 5.46
C LEU A 149 19.57 0.16 5.15
N ARG A 150 19.61 -0.32 3.90
CA ARG A 150 20.54 -1.38 3.50
C ARG A 150 22.00 -0.95 3.63
N VAL A 151 22.33 0.28 3.24
CA VAL A 151 23.68 0.84 3.38
C VAL A 151 24.09 0.92 4.86
N LEU A 152 23.21 1.46 5.72
CA LEU A 152 23.48 1.57 7.15
C LEU A 152 23.67 0.21 7.82
N ARG A 153 22.88 -0.80 7.43
CA ARG A 153 23.06 -2.18 7.92
C ARG A 153 24.37 -2.79 7.48
N ALA A 154 24.76 -2.61 6.22
CA ALA A 154 26.04 -3.09 5.73
C ALA A 154 27.22 -2.48 6.54
N ALA A 155 27.14 -1.18 6.82
CA ALA A 155 28.13 -0.49 7.65
C ALA A 155 28.17 -1.02 9.09
N ARG A 156 27.00 -1.22 9.74
CA ARG A 156 26.94 -1.83 11.09
C ARG A 156 27.53 -3.23 11.11
N ARG A 157 27.23 -4.06 10.11
CA ARG A 157 27.78 -5.43 10.02
C ARG A 157 29.29 -5.44 9.84
N ALA A 158 29.83 -4.54 9.02
CA ALA A 158 31.27 -4.39 8.85
C ALA A 158 31.94 -3.96 10.16
N ALA A 159 31.36 -2.98 10.88
CA ALA A 159 31.86 -2.54 12.17
C ALA A 159 31.80 -3.64 13.24
N ALA A 160 30.68 -4.38 13.30
CA ALA A 160 30.52 -5.51 14.22
C ALA A 160 31.48 -6.66 13.90
N ALA A 161 31.75 -6.94 12.62
CA ALA A 161 32.74 -7.94 12.22
C ALA A 161 34.17 -7.55 12.63
N ALA A 162 34.52 -6.26 12.47
CA ALA A 162 35.81 -5.74 12.93
C ALA A 162 35.95 -5.82 14.47
N ALA A 163 34.88 -5.53 15.22
CA ALA A 163 34.86 -5.64 16.67
C ALA A 163 34.86 -7.11 17.16
N GLY A 164 34.14 -8.02 16.48
CA GLY A 164 34.11 -9.45 16.78
C GLY A 164 35.44 -10.14 16.52
N ALA A 165 36.18 -9.71 15.48
CA ALA A 165 37.56 -10.16 15.23
C ALA A 165 38.53 -9.76 16.37
N ALA A 166 38.16 -8.78 17.20
CA ALA A 166 38.88 -8.40 18.42
C ALA A 166 38.42 -9.17 19.69
N GLY A 167 37.64 -10.26 19.53
CA GLY A 167 37.29 -11.19 20.61
C GLY A 167 35.89 -11.01 21.24
N GLY A 168 34.98 -10.26 20.62
CA GLY A 168 33.61 -10.09 21.12
C GLY A 168 32.65 -11.20 20.71
N GLU A 169 31.98 -11.84 21.66
CA GLU A 169 30.87 -12.76 21.39
C GLU A 169 29.62 -12.00 20.92
N LYS A 170 28.97 -12.50 19.87
CA LYS A 170 27.70 -11.96 19.37
C LYS A 170 26.54 -12.57 20.16
N LYS A 171 25.78 -11.75 20.90
CA LYS A 171 24.66 -12.25 21.71
C LYS A 171 23.54 -12.79 20.82
N ALA A 172 22.85 -13.83 21.28
CA ALA A 172 21.71 -14.42 20.57
C ALA A 172 20.60 -13.39 20.28
N ASP A 173 20.38 -12.45 21.20
CA ASP A 173 19.43 -11.33 21.09
C ASP A 173 19.75 -10.41 19.90
N ASP A 174 21.04 -10.13 19.66
CA ASP A 174 21.48 -9.33 18.51
C ASP A 174 21.22 -10.06 17.17
N ALA A 175 21.33 -11.39 17.16
CA ALA A 175 21.08 -12.19 15.97
C ALA A 175 19.58 -12.26 15.64
N GLU A 176 18.72 -12.40 16.64
CA GLU A 176 17.27 -12.38 16.46
C GLU A 176 16.77 -11.01 15.98
N SER A 177 17.27 -9.92 16.58
CA SER A 177 16.98 -8.54 16.15
C SER A 177 17.37 -8.29 14.70
N GLU A 178 18.58 -8.69 14.29
CA GLU A 178 19.04 -8.57 12.89
C GLU A 178 18.18 -9.38 11.91
N ALA A 179 17.73 -10.57 12.30
CA ALA A 179 16.84 -11.40 11.49
C ALA A 179 15.46 -10.74 11.34
N ALA A 180 14.91 -10.19 12.42
CA ALA A 180 13.65 -9.45 12.41
C ALA A 180 13.72 -8.21 11.52
N GLU A 181 14.80 -7.42 11.63
CA GLU A 181 15.04 -6.26 10.76
C GLU A 181 15.15 -6.66 9.28
N THR A 182 15.90 -7.73 9.00
CA THR A 182 16.08 -8.24 7.63
C THR A 182 14.76 -8.71 7.03
N ARG A 183 13.94 -9.40 7.83
CA ARG A 183 12.60 -9.83 7.45
C ARG A 183 11.69 -8.63 7.18
N ALA A 184 11.68 -7.62 8.06
CA ALA A 184 10.88 -6.42 7.89
C ALA A 184 11.28 -5.64 6.62
N TRP A 185 12.58 -5.49 6.38
CA TRP A 185 13.10 -4.85 5.17
C TRP A 185 12.70 -5.61 3.90
N THR A 186 12.84 -6.94 3.90
CA THR A 186 12.49 -7.79 2.75
C THR A 186 11.00 -7.70 2.44
N LYS A 187 10.14 -7.77 3.48
CA LYS A 187 8.69 -7.59 3.33
C LYS A 187 8.35 -6.23 2.71
N SER A 188 8.96 -5.16 3.22
CA SER A 188 8.74 -3.82 2.68
C SER A 188 9.17 -3.72 1.23
N LEU A 189 10.34 -4.26 0.87
CA LEU A 189 10.82 -4.26 -0.52
C LEU A 189 9.86 -5.02 -1.45
N VAL A 190 9.49 -6.25 -1.09
CA VAL A 190 8.57 -7.08 -1.91
C VAL A 190 7.22 -6.38 -2.08
N ASN A 191 6.68 -5.80 -1.00
CA ASN A 191 5.43 -5.05 -1.07
C ASN A 191 5.51 -3.86 -2.06
N ASN A 192 6.58 -3.07 -1.98
CA ASN A 192 6.75 -1.92 -2.88
C ASN A 192 6.99 -2.35 -4.33
N VAL A 193 7.76 -3.42 -4.56
CA VAL A 193 7.96 -3.99 -5.90
C VAL A 193 6.64 -4.49 -6.50
N CYS A 194 5.77 -5.13 -5.72
CA CYS A 194 4.44 -5.54 -6.17
C CYS A 194 3.55 -4.34 -6.51
N TRP A 195 3.56 -3.27 -5.70
CA TRP A 195 2.74 -2.08 -5.95
C TRP A 195 3.25 -1.23 -7.11
N THR A 196 4.56 -1.17 -7.34
CA THR A 196 5.18 -0.28 -8.34
C THR A 196 4.58 -0.37 -9.75
N PRO A 197 4.48 -1.54 -10.41
CA PRO A 197 3.92 -1.63 -11.76
C PRO A 197 2.46 -1.16 -11.81
N LEU A 198 1.72 -1.42 -10.75
CA LEU A 198 0.31 -1.07 -10.66
C LEU A 198 0.11 0.43 -10.44
N CYS A 199 0.91 1.04 -9.55
CA CYS A 199 0.92 2.48 -9.36
C CYS A 199 1.37 3.22 -10.63
N LEU A 200 2.39 2.71 -11.33
CA LEU A 200 2.82 3.29 -12.61
C LEU A 200 1.70 3.23 -13.65
N HIS A 201 1.01 2.09 -13.75
CA HIS A 201 -0.17 1.96 -14.60
C HIS A 201 -1.22 3.01 -14.25
N TRP A 202 -1.56 3.19 -12.97
CA TRP A 202 -2.58 4.17 -12.55
C TRP A 202 -2.13 5.64 -12.59
N CYS A 203 -0.83 5.92 -12.78
CA CYS A 203 -0.34 7.30 -12.94
C CYS A 203 -0.57 7.87 -14.35
N ALA A 204 -0.84 7.02 -15.33
CA ALA A 204 -1.15 7.39 -16.71
C ALA A 204 -2.67 7.51 -16.90
N GLU A 205 -3.12 8.51 -17.66
CA GLU A 205 -4.55 8.79 -17.89
C GLU A 205 -5.26 7.62 -18.59
N GLU A 206 -4.62 7.04 -19.61
CA GLU A 206 -5.13 5.86 -20.33
C GLU A 206 -4.63 4.53 -19.72
N GLY A 207 -3.79 4.61 -18.70
CA GLY A 207 -3.07 3.48 -18.15
C GLY A 207 -1.94 2.95 -19.05
N LEU A 208 -1.09 2.12 -18.47
CA LEU A 208 0.01 1.42 -19.18
C LEU A 208 -0.38 0.02 -19.70
N GLY A 209 -1.67 -0.24 -19.95
CA GLY A 209 -2.13 -1.55 -20.47
C GLY A 209 -2.01 -2.72 -19.49
N PHE A 210 -2.01 -2.48 -18.17
CA PHE A 210 -1.96 -3.53 -17.17
C PHE A 210 -3.30 -4.29 -17.10
N PRO A 211 -3.32 -5.63 -17.27
CA PRO A 211 -4.58 -6.38 -17.31
C PRO A 211 -5.37 -6.31 -16.00
N ALA A 212 -6.68 -6.06 -16.09
CA ALA A 212 -7.57 -5.98 -14.92
C ALA A 212 -7.58 -7.26 -14.08
N SER A 213 -7.41 -8.42 -14.71
CA SER A 213 -7.28 -9.72 -14.03
C SER A 213 -6.02 -9.78 -13.15
N LEU A 214 -4.90 -9.22 -13.61
CA LEU A 214 -3.65 -9.15 -12.84
C LEU A 214 -3.71 -8.10 -11.74
N THR A 215 -4.46 -7.01 -11.93
CA THR A 215 -4.62 -5.96 -10.92
C THR A 215 -5.14 -6.53 -9.60
N GLY A 216 -6.16 -7.38 -9.65
CA GLY A 216 -6.71 -8.03 -8.44
C GLY A 216 -5.68 -8.96 -7.77
N VAL A 217 -4.96 -9.76 -8.55
CA VAL A 217 -3.97 -10.72 -8.03
C VAL A 217 -2.80 -10.01 -7.36
N VAL A 218 -2.20 -9.02 -8.03
CA VAL A 218 -1.05 -8.28 -7.51
C VAL A 218 -1.44 -7.48 -6.27
N SER A 219 -2.61 -6.84 -6.28
CA SER A 219 -3.13 -6.11 -5.14
C SER A 219 -3.41 -7.03 -3.94
N PHE A 220 -3.94 -8.24 -4.19
CA PHE A 220 -4.11 -9.26 -3.16
C PHE A 220 -2.77 -9.70 -2.57
N MET A 221 -1.79 -10.06 -3.41
CA MET A 221 -0.46 -10.47 -2.95
C MET A 221 0.21 -9.40 -2.08
N ALA A 222 0.08 -8.13 -2.46
CA ALA A 222 0.64 -7.03 -1.70
C ALA A 222 -0.02 -6.88 -0.30
N GLY A 223 -1.30 -7.23 -0.16
CA GLY A 223 -2.04 -7.17 1.12
C GLY A 223 -2.00 -8.44 1.97
N ALA A 224 -1.83 -9.62 1.35
CA ALA A 224 -1.98 -10.93 2.00
C ALA A 224 -1.00 -11.14 3.16
N TRP A 225 0.25 -10.68 3.02
CA TRP A 225 1.25 -10.80 4.09
C TRP A 225 0.83 -10.04 5.34
N GLY A 226 0.23 -8.85 5.16
CA GLY A 226 -0.23 -8.03 6.27
C GLY A 226 -1.35 -8.69 7.07
N VAL A 227 -2.30 -9.35 6.40
CA VAL A 227 -3.38 -10.10 7.06
C VAL A 227 -2.83 -11.33 7.77
N PHE A 228 -1.90 -12.05 7.15
CA PHE A 228 -1.26 -13.20 7.76
C PHE A 228 -0.46 -12.87 9.02
N ASP A 229 0.30 -11.76 9.01
CA ASP A 229 1.03 -11.30 10.20
C ASP A 229 0.07 -10.90 11.33
N MET A 230 -1.05 -10.23 11.01
CA MET A 230 -2.07 -9.90 12.00
C MET A 230 -2.72 -11.16 12.59
N TRP A 231 -3.00 -12.17 11.77
CA TRP A 231 -3.54 -13.45 12.23
C TRP A 231 -2.59 -14.16 13.21
N LYS A 232 -1.30 -14.22 12.88
CA LYS A 232 -0.30 -14.80 13.80
C LYS A 232 -0.15 -14.03 15.09
N ALA A 233 -0.36 -12.71 15.09
CA ALA A 233 -0.28 -11.92 16.31
C ALA A 233 -1.45 -12.20 17.28
N THR A 234 -2.51 -12.86 16.81
CA THR A 234 -3.68 -13.25 17.62
C THR A 234 -3.73 -14.74 17.99
N ALA A 235 -2.85 -15.56 17.41
CA ALA A 235 -2.79 -17.01 17.61
C ALA A 235 -1.59 -17.37 18.49
#